data_AF-A0A931S408-F1
#
_entry.id   AF-A0A931S408-F1
#
_cell.length_a   1.000
_cell.length_b   1.000
_cell.length_c   1.000
_cell.angle_alpha   90.00
_cell.angle_beta   90.00
_cell.angle_gamma   90.00
#
_symmetry.space_group_name_H-M   'P 1'
#
loop_
_entity.id
_entity.type
_entity.pdbx_description
1 polymer ?
#
loop_
_entity_poly.entity_id
_entity_poly.type
_entity_poly.pdbx_seq_one_letter_code
_entity_poly.pdbx_strand_id
1 'polypeptide(L)'
;MLSVSEKYQVPLQDLAELNNIEDPKELRIGRPVFIPGVRAGRFKTSRWKKKQKSASLVPRDFPEKIEVDHGRFSWPIRGDLSSVFGVRKGRRHDGLDIRASRGTPIHAAAAGEVVYSKRLHGYGNLILLKHSKNFFTVYAHNSVNLVKKGQKVEKRQVIGKVGSTGRATGPHLHFEVREGKKPRNPLFFLPKVH
;
A
#
# COMPACT_ATOMS: atom_id res chain seq x y z
N MET A 1 18.72 17.46 -13.76
CA MET A 1 18.17 17.78 -12.42
C MET A 1 18.16 16.49 -11.63
N LEU A 2 18.78 16.45 -10.44
CA LEU A 2 18.68 15.26 -9.58
C LEU A 2 17.21 15.05 -9.18
N SER A 3 16.71 13.82 -9.31
CA SER A 3 15.36 13.46 -8.91
C SER A 3 15.23 13.45 -7.37
N VAL A 4 14.01 13.62 -6.85
CA VAL A 4 13.76 13.60 -5.40
C VAL A 4 14.24 12.26 -4.79
N SER A 5 14.12 11.13 -5.50
CA SER A 5 14.68 9.83 -5.09
C SER A 5 16.19 9.85 -4.90
N GLU A 6 16.94 10.47 -5.82
CA GLU A 6 18.40 10.57 -5.75
C GLU A 6 18.87 11.44 -4.58
N LYS A 7 18.15 12.53 -4.30
CA LYS A 7 18.51 13.46 -3.22
C LYS A 7 18.33 12.85 -1.82
N TYR A 8 17.35 11.96 -1.66
CA TYR A 8 16.97 11.42 -0.35
C TYR A 8 17.25 9.91 -0.19
N GLN A 9 17.88 9.27 -1.19
CA GLN A 9 18.21 7.83 -1.19
C GLN A 9 16.99 6.91 -0.93
N VAL A 10 15.82 7.32 -1.40
CA VAL A 10 14.59 6.50 -1.32
C VAL A 10 14.28 5.96 -2.72
N PRO A 11 14.02 4.65 -2.90
CA PRO A 11 13.66 4.09 -4.20
C PRO A 11 12.46 4.80 -4.84
N LEU A 12 12.52 5.03 -6.15
CA LEU A 12 11.48 5.75 -6.90
C LEU A 12 10.09 5.11 -6.72
N GLN A 13 10.03 3.77 -6.75
CA GLN A 13 8.79 3.01 -6.53
C GLN A 13 8.18 3.29 -5.15
N ASP A 14 9.00 3.40 -4.11
CA ASP A 14 8.52 3.62 -2.75
C ASP A 14 7.98 5.05 -2.59
N LEU A 15 8.63 6.02 -3.22
CA LEU A 15 8.14 7.40 -3.26
C LEU A 15 6.83 7.50 -4.05
N ALA A 16 6.76 6.85 -5.20
CA ALA A 16 5.56 6.76 -6.02
C ALA A 16 4.38 6.19 -5.23
N GLU A 17 4.58 5.04 -4.60
CA GLU A 17 3.54 4.35 -3.83
C GLU A 17 3.07 5.15 -2.61
N LEU A 18 3.98 5.73 -1.83
CA LEU A 18 3.65 6.53 -0.65
C LEU A 18 2.87 7.81 -1.00
N ASN A 19 3.10 8.35 -2.19
CA ASN A 19 2.46 9.56 -2.67
C ASN A 19 1.29 9.29 -3.62
N ASN A 20 0.98 8.03 -3.92
CA ASN A 20 -0.05 7.60 -4.88
C ASN A 20 0.17 8.22 -6.28
N ILE A 21 1.41 8.20 -6.77
CA ILE A 21 1.81 8.79 -8.05
C ILE A 21 2.24 7.67 -8.99
N GLU A 22 1.55 7.52 -10.13
CA GLU A 22 1.91 6.53 -11.16
C GLU A 22 2.83 7.12 -12.26
N ASP A 23 2.73 8.43 -12.54
CA ASP A 23 3.60 9.11 -13.50
C ASP A 23 4.83 9.72 -12.80
N PRO A 24 6.06 9.26 -13.10
CA PRO A 24 7.29 9.84 -12.52
C PRO A 24 7.45 11.34 -12.77
N LYS A 25 6.81 11.91 -13.80
CA LYS A 25 6.85 13.34 -14.09
C LYS A 25 6.10 14.16 -13.04
N GLU A 26 5.11 13.59 -12.35
CA GLU A 26 4.39 14.27 -11.26
C GLU A 26 5.24 14.44 -9.99
N LEU A 27 6.35 13.72 -9.87
CA LEU A 27 7.31 13.88 -8.77
C LEU A 27 8.22 15.11 -8.96
N ARG A 28 8.06 15.89 -10.03
CA ARG A 28 8.94 17.01 -10.41
C ARG A 28 8.22 18.37 -10.31
N ILE A 29 8.56 19.11 -9.25
CA ILE A 29 8.41 20.57 -9.04
C ILE A 29 6.99 21.07 -8.67
N GLY A 30 6.88 21.69 -7.49
CA GLY A 30 5.70 22.48 -7.06
C GLY A 30 4.71 21.77 -6.13
N ARG A 31 4.71 20.43 -6.07
CA ARG A 31 3.80 19.64 -5.22
C ARG A 31 4.51 19.13 -3.95
N PRO A 32 3.95 19.34 -2.75
CA PRO A 32 4.51 18.76 -1.53
C PRO A 32 4.36 17.23 -1.59
N VAL A 33 5.48 16.51 -1.41
CA VAL A 33 5.54 15.04 -1.34
C VAL A 33 6.04 14.62 0.04
N PHE A 34 5.55 13.48 0.53
CA PHE A 34 6.06 12.87 1.74
C PHE A 34 7.30 12.03 1.42
N ILE A 35 8.39 12.28 2.15
CA ILE A 35 9.65 11.56 2.06
C ILE A 35 9.94 10.92 3.42
N PRO A 36 10.05 9.57 3.50
CA PRO A 36 10.40 8.89 4.74
C PRO A 36 11.71 9.40 5.34
N GLY A 37 11.76 9.61 6.66
CA GLY A 37 13.01 9.93 7.37
C GLY A 37 13.42 11.41 7.40
N VAL A 38 12.70 12.30 6.71
CA VAL A 38 12.97 13.75 6.75
C VAL A 38 12.01 14.42 7.72
N ARG A 39 12.50 14.96 8.85
CA ARG A 39 11.70 15.88 9.68
C ARG A 39 11.60 17.22 8.97
N ALA A 40 10.41 17.82 8.93
CA ALA A 40 10.18 19.18 8.45
C ALA A 40 10.84 20.20 9.40
N GLY A 41 12.17 20.32 9.33
CA GLY A 41 12.94 21.35 10.00
C GLY A 41 13.06 22.58 9.10
N ARG A 42 12.77 23.75 9.65
CA ARG A 42 12.87 25.09 9.03
C ARG A 42 13.99 25.15 7.97
N PHE A 43 13.61 25.35 6.71
CA PHE A 43 14.56 25.67 5.66
C PHE A 43 15.06 27.10 5.86
N LYS A 44 16.29 27.27 6.38
CA LYS A 44 17.02 28.52 6.16
C LYS A 44 17.36 28.59 4.67
N THR A 45 16.88 29.62 4.00
CA THR A 45 17.27 29.96 2.63
C THR A 45 18.72 30.45 2.65
N SER A 46 19.70 29.56 2.71
CA SER A 46 21.09 29.94 2.45
C SER A 46 21.36 29.88 0.94
N ARG A 47 21.27 31.06 0.33
CA ARG A 47 21.75 31.37 -1.02
C ARG A 47 23.23 31.02 -1.11
N TRP A 48 23.64 29.94 -1.80
CA TRP A 48 25.06 29.62 -1.95
C TRP A 48 25.50 29.08 -3.33
N LYS A 49 26.78 29.38 -3.59
CA LYS A 49 27.49 29.52 -4.88
C LYS A 49 27.85 28.20 -5.56
N LYS A 50 27.96 28.26 -6.89
CA LYS A 50 28.52 27.24 -7.78
C LYS A 50 29.94 26.84 -7.35
N LYS A 51 30.17 25.55 -7.10
CA LYS A 51 31.47 24.91 -7.31
C LYS A 51 31.26 23.45 -7.73
N GLN A 52 31.58 23.14 -8.98
CA GLN A 52 31.61 21.78 -9.53
C GLN A 52 33.00 21.16 -9.34
N LYS A 53 33.02 19.86 -9.00
CA LYS A 53 33.85 18.76 -9.56
C LYS A 53 33.90 17.60 -8.53
N SER A 54 33.17 16.51 -8.80
CA SER A 54 33.63 15.18 -9.30
C SER A 54 34.18 14.29 -8.17
N ALA A 55 33.76 13.04 -7.94
CA ALA A 55 33.27 12.02 -8.86
C ALA A 55 32.16 11.16 -8.24
N SER A 56 31.24 10.76 -9.09
CA SER A 56 30.01 10.00 -8.83
C SER A 56 30.29 8.53 -8.51
N LEU A 57 30.06 8.14 -7.24
CA LEU A 57 30.01 6.75 -6.77
C LEU A 57 28.57 6.19 -6.71
N VAL A 58 27.65 6.74 -7.50
CA VAL A 58 26.25 6.29 -7.50
C VAL A 58 26.08 5.29 -8.65
N PRO A 59 25.65 4.04 -8.40
CA PRO A 59 25.18 3.15 -9.45
C PRO A 59 24.12 3.88 -10.29
N ARG A 60 24.29 3.88 -11.60
CA ARG A 60 23.50 4.66 -12.58
C ARG A 60 22.14 4.04 -12.91
N ASP A 61 21.71 3.01 -12.20
CA ASP A 61 20.52 2.23 -12.55
C ASP A 61 19.44 2.37 -11.46
N PHE A 62 18.90 3.57 -11.29
CA PHE A 62 17.58 3.69 -10.70
C PHE A 62 16.55 3.47 -11.83
N PRO A 63 15.66 2.47 -11.73
CA PRO A 63 14.66 2.25 -12.77
C PRO A 63 13.83 3.52 -12.94
N GLU A 64 13.82 4.06 -14.16
CA GLU A 64 13.12 5.31 -14.50
C GLU A 64 11.59 5.12 -14.59
N LYS A 65 11.13 3.86 -14.61
CA LYS A 65 9.72 3.48 -14.68
C LYS A 65 9.20 3.05 -13.32
N ILE A 66 8.03 3.57 -12.96
CA ILE A 66 7.22 3.07 -11.86
C ILE A 66 6.53 1.79 -12.35
N GLU A 67 6.70 0.70 -11.61
CA GLU A 67 6.04 -0.56 -11.90
C GLU A 67 4.62 -0.55 -11.35
N VAL A 68 3.65 -0.77 -12.25
CA VAL A 68 2.23 -0.97 -11.95
C VAL A 68 1.79 -2.30 -12.58
N ASP A 69 0.97 -3.06 -11.87
CA ASP A 69 0.46 -4.36 -12.30
C ASP A 69 -1.05 -4.44 -12.03
N HIS A 70 -1.77 -3.49 -12.64
CA HIS A 70 -3.22 -3.40 -12.51
C HIS A 70 -3.88 -4.73 -12.92
N GLY A 71 -4.77 -5.22 -12.06
CA GLY A 71 -5.55 -6.42 -12.34
C GLY A 71 -4.91 -7.72 -11.84
N ARG A 72 -3.69 -7.68 -11.30
CA ARG A 72 -3.12 -8.79 -10.50
C ARG A 72 -4.10 -9.24 -9.43
N PHE A 73 -4.68 -8.27 -8.73
CA PHE A 73 -5.71 -8.48 -7.72
C PHE A 73 -7.05 -7.92 -8.20
N SER A 74 -8.16 -8.51 -7.77
CA SER A 74 -9.49 -7.89 -7.89
C SER A 74 -9.86 -7.14 -6.62
N TRP A 75 -10.72 -6.14 -6.75
CA TRP A 75 -11.32 -5.48 -5.60
C TRP A 75 -11.99 -6.51 -4.67
N PRO A 76 -11.67 -6.52 -3.37
CA PRO A 76 -12.16 -7.53 -2.43
C PRO A 76 -13.62 -7.30 -2.01
N ILE A 77 -14.07 -6.04 -2.06
CA ILE A 77 -15.46 -5.62 -1.84
C ILE A 77 -15.80 -4.47 -2.78
N ARG A 78 -17.09 -4.17 -2.91
CA ARG A 78 -17.59 -2.90 -3.48
C ARG A 78 -17.91 -1.96 -2.33
N GLY A 79 -17.45 -0.72 -2.41
CA GLY A 79 -17.64 0.30 -1.37
C GLY A 79 -16.75 1.51 -1.56
N ASP A 80 -16.90 2.50 -0.69
CA ASP A 80 -16.20 3.78 -0.83
C ASP A 80 -14.82 3.74 -0.18
N LEU A 81 -13.82 4.27 -0.89
CA LEU A 81 -12.47 4.37 -0.38
C LEU A 81 -12.37 5.50 0.65
N SER A 82 -12.27 5.13 1.92
CA SER A 82 -12.19 6.10 3.03
C SER A 82 -10.76 6.42 3.43
N SER A 83 -9.83 5.49 3.21
CA SER A 83 -8.41 5.72 3.43
C SER A 83 -7.55 5.02 2.40
N VAL A 84 -6.47 5.69 2.00
CA VAL A 84 -5.51 5.19 1.00
C VAL A 84 -4.17 4.91 1.64
N PHE A 85 -3.34 4.15 0.94
CA PHE A 85 -1.98 3.84 1.35
C PHE A 85 -1.13 5.11 1.48
N GLY A 86 -0.20 5.12 2.44
CA GLY A 86 0.76 6.21 2.63
C GLY A 86 0.74 6.81 4.03
N VAL A 87 1.30 8.02 4.19
CA VAL A 87 1.40 8.70 5.49
C VAL A 87 0.41 9.85 5.56
N ARG A 88 -0.43 9.85 6.61
CA ARG A 88 -1.44 10.89 6.87
C ARG A 88 -1.31 11.41 8.29
N LYS A 89 -1.17 12.73 8.45
CA LYS A 89 -1.02 13.40 9.76
C LYS A 89 0.07 12.73 10.63
N GLY A 90 1.17 12.30 10.01
CA GLY A 90 2.28 11.60 10.67
C GLY A 90 2.05 10.12 11.02
N ARG A 91 0.88 9.55 10.72
CA ARG A 91 0.60 8.12 10.88
C ARG A 91 0.65 7.40 9.54
N ARG A 92 1.38 6.29 9.50
CA ARG A 92 1.48 5.42 8.33
C ARG A 92 0.26 4.52 8.24
N HIS A 93 -0.25 4.35 7.02
CA HIS A 93 -1.33 3.46 6.67
C HIS A 93 -0.84 2.48 5.60
N ASP A 94 -0.79 1.20 5.95
CA ASP A 94 -0.12 0.15 5.15
C ASP A 94 -1.06 -0.50 4.11
N GLY A 95 -2.28 0.02 3.94
CA GLY A 95 -3.29 -0.53 3.02
C GLY A 95 -4.34 0.49 2.58
N LEU A 96 -5.53 -0.02 2.26
CA LEU A 96 -6.74 0.72 1.90
C LEU A 96 -7.85 0.44 2.91
N ASP A 97 -8.60 1.47 3.31
CA ASP A 97 -9.83 1.30 4.10
C ASP A 97 -11.03 1.52 3.21
N ILE A 98 -11.79 0.46 2.96
CA ILE A 98 -12.96 0.46 2.07
C ILE A 98 -14.22 0.35 2.93
N ARG A 99 -15.03 1.41 2.97
CA ARG A 99 -16.28 1.45 3.75
C ARG A 99 -17.32 0.56 3.09
N ALA A 100 -17.98 -0.25 3.91
CA ALA A 100 -19.13 -1.03 3.53
C ALA A 100 -19.91 -1.43 4.78
N SER A 101 -21.19 -1.75 4.62
CA SER A 101 -22.04 -2.22 5.72
C SER A 101 -21.46 -3.47 6.38
N ARG A 102 -21.59 -3.58 7.71
CA ARG A 102 -21.25 -4.81 8.45
C ARG A 102 -21.97 -6.01 7.82
N GLY A 103 -21.25 -7.12 7.64
CA GLY A 103 -21.78 -8.32 7.01
C GLY A 103 -21.56 -8.40 5.50
N THR A 104 -21.13 -7.32 4.84
CA THR A 104 -20.82 -7.32 3.39
C THR A 104 -19.81 -8.43 3.08
N PRO A 105 -20.05 -9.30 2.08
CA PRO A 105 -19.14 -10.38 1.73
C PRO A 105 -17.76 -9.85 1.28
N ILE A 106 -16.70 -10.38 1.88
CA ILE A 106 -15.32 -10.12 1.48
C ILE A 106 -14.86 -11.25 0.58
N HIS A 107 -14.35 -10.91 -0.60
CA HIS A 107 -13.86 -11.86 -1.58
C HIS A 107 -12.33 -11.88 -1.62
N ALA A 108 -11.75 -13.05 -1.86
CA ALA A 108 -10.33 -13.20 -2.12
C ALA A 108 -9.94 -12.44 -3.40
N ALA A 109 -8.97 -11.54 -3.30
CA ALA A 109 -8.53 -10.69 -4.39
C ALA A 109 -7.81 -11.48 -5.51
N ALA A 110 -7.26 -12.65 -5.18
CA ALA A 110 -6.70 -13.62 -6.11
C ALA A 110 -6.75 -15.03 -5.49
N ALA A 111 -6.54 -16.06 -6.32
CA ALA A 111 -6.39 -17.42 -5.83
C ALA A 111 -5.14 -17.54 -4.94
N GLY A 112 -5.19 -18.36 -3.89
CA GLY A 112 -4.09 -18.47 -2.94
C GLY A 112 -4.37 -19.45 -1.81
N GLU A 113 -3.50 -19.43 -0.81
CA GLU A 113 -3.60 -20.25 0.40
C GLU A 113 -3.74 -19.35 1.63
N VAL A 114 -4.67 -19.71 2.52
CA VAL A 114 -4.85 -19.03 3.81
C VAL A 114 -3.70 -19.38 4.74
N VAL A 115 -2.79 -18.44 4.97
CA VAL A 115 -1.65 -18.64 5.89
C VAL A 115 -1.96 -18.17 7.32
N TYR A 116 -2.99 -17.32 7.49
CA TYR A 116 -3.51 -16.91 8.79
C TYR A 116 -5.01 -16.62 8.72
N SER A 117 -5.78 -17.07 9.71
CA SER A 117 -7.20 -16.73 9.87
C SER A 117 -7.60 -16.80 11.34
N LYS A 118 -7.29 -15.74 12.09
CA LYS A 118 -7.57 -15.61 13.53
C LYS A 118 -7.65 -14.13 13.91
N ARG A 119 -7.86 -13.83 15.19
CA ARG A 119 -7.80 -12.47 15.73
C ARG A 119 -6.35 -12.05 15.96
N LEU A 120 -5.98 -10.85 15.52
CA LEU A 120 -4.71 -10.21 15.78
C LEU A 120 -4.95 -8.84 16.44
N HIS A 121 -4.11 -8.46 17.42
CA HIS A 121 -4.22 -7.17 18.08
C HIS A 121 -4.10 -6.02 17.06
N GLY A 122 -4.91 -4.97 17.22
CA GLY A 122 -5.02 -3.87 16.25
C GLY A 122 -5.88 -4.21 15.04
N TYR A 123 -5.61 -5.31 14.35
CA TYR A 123 -6.30 -5.71 13.11
C TYR A 123 -7.68 -6.36 13.32
N GLY A 124 -7.97 -6.88 14.52
CA GLY A 124 -9.20 -7.63 14.76
C GLY A 124 -9.16 -9.00 14.11
N ASN A 125 -10.30 -9.47 13.59
CA ASN A 125 -10.34 -10.71 12.83
C ASN A 125 -9.67 -10.48 11.48
N LEU A 126 -8.61 -11.25 11.24
CA LEU A 126 -7.68 -11.08 10.13
C LEU A 126 -7.68 -12.34 9.28
N ILE A 127 -7.65 -12.18 7.97
CA ILE A 127 -7.27 -13.22 7.01
C ILE A 127 -6.02 -12.75 6.27
N LEU A 128 -5.01 -13.61 6.18
CA LEU A 128 -3.81 -13.40 5.37
C LEU A 128 -3.76 -14.51 4.32
N LEU A 129 -3.78 -14.14 3.05
CA LEU A 129 -3.61 -15.05 1.93
C LEU A 129 -2.21 -14.92 1.35
N LYS A 130 -1.58 -16.06 1.05
CA LYS A 130 -0.37 -16.15 0.24
C LYS A 130 -0.75 -16.45 -1.21
N HIS A 131 -0.15 -15.75 -2.14
CA HIS A 131 -0.35 -15.89 -3.58
C HIS A 131 0.96 -16.28 -4.28
N SER A 132 0.89 -16.43 -5.60
CA SER A 132 2.08 -16.64 -6.43
C SER A 132 3.03 -15.43 -6.38
N LYS A 133 4.29 -15.62 -6.79
CA LYS A 133 5.33 -14.58 -6.83
C LYS A 133 5.55 -13.86 -5.49
N ASN A 134 5.40 -14.57 -4.38
CA ASN A 134 5.64 -14.06 -3.02
C ASN A 134 4.74 -12.86 -2.61
N PHE A 135 3.58 -12.73 -3.22
CA PHE A 135 2.59 -11.74 -2.81
C PHE A 135 1.69 -12.26 -1.69
N PHE A 136 1.22 -11.34 -0.88
CA PHE A 136 0.25 -11.59 0.18
C PHE A 136 -0.85 -10.53 0.15
N THR A 137 -2.07 -10.93 0.52
CA THR A 137 -3.16 -9.98 0.78
C THR A 137 -3.70 -10.13 2.18
N VAL A 138 -4.00 -8.99 2.79
CA VAL A 138 -4.52 -8.90 4.16
C VAL A 138 -5.95 -8.40 4.12
N TYR A 139 -6.83 -9.03 4.91
CA TYR A 139 -8.23 -8.64 5.09
C TYR A 139 -8.53 -8.53 6.57
N ALA A 140 -8.68 -7.31 7.07
CA ALA A 140 -8.81 -7.02 8.50
C ALA A 140 -10.12 -6.35 8.87
N HIS A 141 -10.34 -6.24 10.19
CA HIS A 141 -11.55 -5.76 10.83
C HIS A 141 -12.81 -6.60 10.53
N ASN A 142 -12.63 -7.83 10.03
CA ASN A 142 -13.72 -8.71 9.64
C ASN A 142 -14.69 -8.93 10.82
N SER A 143 -15.99 -9.05 10.56
CA SER A 143 -16.94 -9.51 11.59
C SER A 143 -16.76 -11.00 11.84
N VAL A 144 -16.51 -11.76 10.77
CA VAL A 144 -16.28 -13.21 10.80
C VAL A 144 -15.33 -13.61 9.67
N ASN A 145 -14.46 -14.57 9.95
CA ASN A 145 -13.67 -15.25 8.94
C ASN A 145 -14.37 -16.56 8.55
N LEU A 146 -14.54 -16.82 7.26
CA LEU A 146 -15.24 -17.99 6.72
C LEU A 146 -14.28 -19.08 6.21
N VAL A 147 -12.97 -18.81 6.31
CA VAL A 147 -11.91 -19.73 5.89
C VAL A 147 -10.91 -19.97 7.01
N LYS A 148 -10.21 -21.11 6.97
CA LYS A 148 -9.24 -21.53 7.99
C LYS A 148 -7.82 -21.60 7.42
N LYS A 149 -6.81 -21.53 8.29
CA LYS A 149 -5.40 -21.70 7.89
C LYS A 149 -5.21 -23.04 7.15
N GLY A 150 -4.44 -23.03 6.06
CA GLY A 150 -4.17 -24.17 5.18
C GLY A 150 -5.20 -24.34 4.06
N GLN A 151 -6.33 -23.64 4.10
CA GLN A 151 -7.35 -23.72 3.05
C GLN A 151 -6.86 -23.00 1.77
N LYS A 152 -7.02 -23.65 0.62
CA LYS A 152 -6.89 -23.01 -0.69
C LYS A 152 -8.18 -22.27 -1.04
N VAL A 153 -8.03 -21.09 -1.64
CA VAL A 153 -9.16 -20.27 -2.09
C VAL A 153 -8.97 -19.83 -3.53
N GLU A 154 -10.07 -19.67 -4.24
CA GLU A 154 -10.09 -19.15 -5.60
C GLU A 154 -10.27 -17.62 -5.62
N LYS A 155 -9.88 -16.99 -6.73
CA LYS A 155 -10.14 -15.56 -6.96
C LYS A 155 -11.65 -15.33 -6.91
N ARG A 156 -12.07 -14.28 -6.20
CA ARG A 156 -13.48 -13.93 -5.93
C ARG A 156 -14.24 -14.91 -5.03
N GLN A 157 -13.59 -15.90 -4.43
CA GLN A 157 -14.25 -16.72 -3.41
C GLN A 157 -14.56 -15.88 -2.17
N VAL A 158 -15.75 -16.03 -1.57
CA VAL A 158 -16.08 -15.38 -0.30
C VAL A 158 -15.25 -16.00 0.83
N ILE A 159 -14.48 -15.16 1.54
CA ILE A 159 -13.56 -15.59 2.60
C ILE A 159 -13.92 -15.06 3.99
N GLY A 160 -14.76 -14.03 4.05
CA GLY A 160 -15.12 -13.37 5.30
C GLY A 160 -16.27 -12.38 5.10
N LYS A 161 -16.60 -11.64 6.16
CA LYS A 161 -17.57 -10.55 6.09
C LYS A 161 -17.03 -9.29 6.77
N VAL A 162 -17.36 -8.12 6.21
CA VAL A 162 -16.96 -6.81 6.73
C VAL A 162 -17.46 -6.63 8.16
N GLY A 163 -16.63 -6.02 9.00
CA GLY A 163 -16.97 -5.71 10.38
C GLY A 163 -16.27 -4.48 10.91
N SER A 164 -16.07 -4.45 12.23
CA SER A 164 -15.40 -3.38 12.95
C SER A 164 -14.59 -3.95 14.13
N THR A 165 -14.05 -5.16 13.96
CA THR A 165 -13.30 -5.81 15.04
C THR A 165 -11.89 -5.22 15.16
N GLY A 166 -11.30 -5.25 16.37
CA GLY A 166 -9.97 -4.67 16.57
C GLY A 166 -10.06 -3.15 16.76
N ARG A 167 -9.09 -2.42 16.21
CA ARG A 167 -9.03 -0.95 16.29
C ARG A 167 -9.65 -0.35 15.03
N ALA A 168 -10.98 -0.30 14.99
CA ALA A 168 -11.76 0.27 13.90
C ALA A 168 -12.74 1.31 14.44
N THR A 169 -12.93 2.43 13.73
CA THR A 169 -13.89 3.50 14.12
C THR A 169 -15.30 3.27 13.58
N GLY A 170 -15.49 2.27 12.70
CA GLY A 170 -16.77 1.89 12.13
C GLY A 170 -16.62 0.75 11.12
N PRO A 171 -17.71 0.29 10.48
CA PRO A 171 -17.67 -0.79 9.50
C PRO A 171 -16.85 -0.45 8.24
N HIS A 172 -15.77 -1.20 8.03
CA HIS A 172 -14.94 -1.12 6.83
C HIS A 172 -14.07 -2.38 6.71
N LEU A 173 -13.52 -2.60 5.51
CA LEU A 173 -12.43 -3.53 5.28
C LEU A 173 -11.12 -2.77 5.26
N HIS A 174 -10.16 -3.19 6.08
CA HIS A 174 -8.76 -2.83 5.90
C HIS A 174 -8.10 -3.87 4.99
N PHE A 175 -7.68 -3.45 3.80
CA PHE A 175 -7.11 -4.29 2.75
C PHE A 175 -5.67 -3.90 2.45
N GLU A 176 -4.75 -4.86 2.52
CA GLU A 176 -3.35 -4.63 2.14
C GLU A 176 -2.90 -5.58 1.03
N VAL A 177 -1.93 -5.09 0.24
CA VAL A 177 -1.11 -5.91 -0.65
C VAL A 177 0.32 -5.85 -0.11
N ARG A 178 0.97 -7.00 0.02
CA ARG A 178 2.35 -7.08 0.47
C ARG A 178 3.16 -7.93 -0.50
N GLU A 179 4.41 -7.55 -0.72
CA GLU A 179 5.40 -8.38 -1.41
C GLU A 179 6.43 -8.84 -0.38
N GLY A 180 6.43 -10.14 -0.09
CA GLY A 180 7.07 -10.68 1.11
C GLY A 180 6.51 -10.00 2.36
N LYS A 181 7.38 -9.31 3.11
CA LYS A 181 7.00 -8.58 4.34
C LYS A 181 6.64 -7.11 4.09
N LYS A 182 6.99 -6.57 2.91
CA LYS A 182 6.88 -5.14 2.61
C LYS A 182 5.46 -4.82 2.13
N PRO A 183 4.72 -3.92 2.80
CA PRO A 183 3.44 -3.46 2.29
C PRO A 183 3.68 -2.57 1.06
N ARG A 184 2.84 -2.76 0.05
CA ARG A 184 2.86 -2.05 -1.24
C ARG A 184 1.54 -1.32 -1.42
N ASN A 185 1.52 -0.24 -2.19
CA ASN A 185 0.27 0.49 -2.45
C ASN A 185 -0.73 -0.40 -3.23
N PRO A 186 -1.88 -0.79 -2.65
CA PRO A 186 -2.80 -1.70 -3.33
C PRO A 186 -3.38 -1.14 -4.63
N LEU A 187 -3.46 0.19 -4.79
CA LEU A 187 -3.97 0.83 -6.01
C LEU A 187 -3.11 0.50 -7.24
N PHE A 188 -1.83 0.19 -7.07
CA PHE A 188 -0.93 -0.16 -8.17
C PHE A 188 -1.15 -1.60 -8.68
N PHE A 189 -1.93 -2.41 -7.96
CA PHE A 189 -2.20 -3.81 -8.29
C PHE A 189 -3.69 -4.10 -8.53
N LEU A 190 -4.57 -3.17 -8.15
CA LEU A 190 -6.01 -3.26 -8.36
C LEU A 190 -6.41 -2.69 -9.73
N PRO A 191 -7.54 -3.12 -10.31
CA PRO A 191 -8.06 -2.53 -11.54
C PRO A 191 -8.44 -1.06 -11.31
N LYS A 192 -8.17 -0.20 -12.29
CA LYS A 192 -8.62 1.19 -12.26
C LYS A 192 -10.15 1.25 -12.23
N VAL A 193 -10.69 2.02 -11.31
CA VAL A 193 -12.12 2.37 -11.28
C VAL A 193 -12.31 3.44 -12.35
N HIS A 194 -13.19 3.18 -13.31
CA HIS A 194 -13.59 4.15 -14.34
C HIS A 194 -14.86 4.86 -13.90
#